data_AF-V4TT26-F1
#
_entry.id   AF-V4TT26-F1
#
_cell.length_a   1.000
_cell.length_b   1.000
_cell.length_c   1.000
_cell.angle_alpha   90.00
_cell.angle_beta   90.00
_cell.angle_gamma   90.00
#
_symmetry.space_group_name_H-M   'P 1'
#
loop_
_entity.id
_entity.type
_entity.pdbx_description
1 polymer ?
#
loop_
_entity_poly.entity_id
_entity_poly.type
_entity_poly.pdbx_seq_one_letter_code
_entity_poly.pdbx_strand_id
1 'polypeptide(L)'
;MALNLQSPAEIKALSFLETTRSNHRLPKLSGGFPLKRKDNATATFGRIVQCSAQGPPPAWPGRAVTETFRKTWDGPKPISVLGSTGSIGTQTLDIVAEHEDKFRVVALAAGSNITLLADQVKRFKPQVVAVRNESLLDEIKEALANVEEKPEILAGEQGVIEAARHPDAVTVVTGIVGCAGLKPTVAAIEAGKDIALANKETLIAGGPFVLPLAHKHNIKILPADSEHSAIFQCIQGLPEGALRRIILTASGGAFRDWPVEKLKEVKVADALKHPNWSMGKKITVDSATLFNKGLEVIEAHYLFGAEYDNIEIIIHPQSIIHSMVETQVLLYPVVMLVYSSGAIEITLAVPLR
;
A
#
# COMPACT_ATOMS: atom_id res chain seq x y z
N MET A 1 2.92 2.00 -50.24
CA MET A 1 2.65 0.87 -49.33
C MET A 1 2.09 1.44 -48.04
N ALA A 2 0.77 1.48 -47.94
CA ALA A 2 0.02 1.98 -46.80
C ALA A 2 -0.76 0.80 -46.22
N LEU A 3 -0.67 0.59 -44.91
CA LEU A 3 -1.50 -0.37 -44.19
C LEU A 3 -2.44 0.41 -43.28
N ASN A 4 -3.73 0.32 -43.61
CA ASN A 4 -4.86 0.92 -42.91
C ASN A 4 -5.03 0.32 -41.52
N LEU A 5 -5.11 1.17 -40.50
CA LEU A 5 -5.64 0.84 -39.17
C LEU A 5 -7.15 1.14 -39.16
N GLN A 6 -7.97 0.13 -38.88
CA GLN A 6 -9.41 0.29 -38.62
C GLN A 6 -9.67 0.56 -37.13
N SER A 7 -10.67 1.41 -36.84
CA SER A 7 -11.06 1.87 -35.52
C SER A 7 -11.88 0.83 -34.73
N PRO A 8 -11.90 0.90 -33.38
CA PRO A 8 -12.65 -0.02 -32.55
C PRO A 8 -14.07 0.50 -32.30
N ALA A 9 -15.05 -0.05 -33.00
CA ALA A 9 -16.45 -0.05 -32.58
C ALA A 9 -16.95 -1.50 -32.60
N GLU A 10 -17.76 -1.85 -31.59
CA GLU A 10 -18.42 -3.15 -31.38
C GLU A 10 -17.61 -4.25 -30.69
N ILE A 11 -17.49 -4.16 -29.37
CA ILE A 11 -17.38 -5.35 -28.51
C ILE A 11 -18.67 -5.43 -27.69
N LYS A 12 -19.58 -6.32 -28.12
CA LYS A 12 -20.78 -6.72 -27.37
C LYS A 12 -20.37 -7.47 -26.11
N ALA A 13 -20.98 -7.09 -24.99
CA ALA A 13 -20.88 -7.77 -23.71
C ALA A 13 -21.35 -9.23 -23.81
N LEU A 14 -20.51 -10.17 -23.38
CA LEU A 14 -20.89 -11.57 -23.17
C LEU A 14 -21.13 -11.77 -21.67
N SER A 15 -22.39 -11.98 -21.29
CA SER A 15 -22.81 -12.29 -19.94
C SER A 15 -22.47 -13.74 -19.60
N PHE A 16 -21.70 -13.92 -18.53
CA PHE A 16 -21.46 -15.21 -17.88
C PHE A 16 -22.68 -15.56 -17.02
N LEU A 17 -23.61 -16.35 -17.56
CA LEU A 17 -24.63 -17.10 -16.81
C LEU A 17 -25.32 -18.02 -17.80
N GLU A 18 -24.94 -19.30 -17.81
CA GLU A 18 -25.76 -20.49 -18.11
C GLU A 18 -24.84 -21.64 -18.54
N THR A 19 -24.67 -22.63 -17.67
CA THR A 19 -24.23 -23.97 -18.07
C THR A 19 -24.93 -24.99 -17.20
N THR A 20 -26.21 -25.22 -17.51
CA THR A 20 -26.93 -26.43 -17.12
C THR A 20 -27.09 -27.34 -18.33
N ARG A 21 -26.62 -28.58 -18.12
CA ARG A 21 -26.76 -29.82 -18.92
C ARG A 21 -27.81 -29.79 -20.04
N SER A 22 -27.39 -30.14 -21.26
CA SER A 22 -28.27 -30.78 -22.25
C SER A 22 -27.46 -31.49 -23.35
N ASN A 23 -27.77 -32.77 -23.54
CA ASN A 23 -27.28 -33.66 -24.59
C ASN A 23 -28.03 -33.40 -25.90
N HIS A 24 -27.38 -32.91 -26.96
CA HIS A 24 -27.87 -33.17 -28.33
C HIS A 24 -26.73 -33.28 -29.35
N ARG A 25 -26.85 -34.32 -30.19
CA ARG A 25 -25.91 -34.77 -31.23
C ARG A 25 -25.97 -33.86 -32.46
N LEU A 26 -24.82 -33.41 -32.96
CA LEU A 26 -24.66 -32.86 -34.32
C LEU A 26 -24.15 -33.96 -35.29
N PRO A 27 -24.60 -34.00 -36.55
CA PRO A 27 -24.25 -35.06 -37.50
C PRO A 27 -22.86 -34.85 -38.14
N LYS A 28 -22.26 -35.98 -38.51
CA LYS A 28 -20.88 -36.16 -39.01
C LYS A 28 -20.70 -35.68 -40.46
N LEU A 29 -19.57 -35.04 -40.73
CA LEU A 29 -18.90 -35.01 -42.05
C LEU A 29 -17.67 -35.94 -42.02
N SER A 30 -17.32 -36.48 -43.19
CA SER A 30 -16.72 -37.79 -43.44
C SER A 30 -15.20 -37.81 -43.72
N GLY A 31 -14.53 -38.86 -43.20
CA GLY A 31 -13.25 -39.45 -43.65
C GLY A 31 -11.99 -38.95 -42.93
N GLY A 32 -11.04 -39.75 -42.40
CA GLY A 32 -10.80 -41.19 -42.22
C GLY A 32 -9.34 -41.28 -41.69
N PHE A 33 -9.01 -41.83 -40.52
CA PHE A 33 -8.58 -43.22 -40.18
C PHE A 33 -7.79 -43.13 -38.84
N PRO A 34 -7.53 -44.21 -38.08
CA PRO A 34 -7.89 -44.33 -36.67
C PRO A 34 -6.71 -44.20 -35.70
N LEU A 35 -6.92 -43.56 -34.54
CA LEU A 35 -6.06 -43.80 -33.38
C LEU A 35 -6.76 -44.74 -32.40
N LYS A 36 -6.15 -45.92 -32.20
CA LYS A 36 -6.51 -46.86 -31.13
C LYS A 36 -6.37 -46.16 -29.77
N ARG A 37 -7.44 -46.26 -28.99
CA ARG A 37 -7.51 -45.86 -27.58
C ARG A 37 -6.73 -46.87 -26.74
N LYS A 38 -5.82 -46.39 -25.88
CA LYS A 38 -5.37 -47.12 -24.70
C LYS A 38 -5.35 -46.14 -23.54
N ASP A 39 -6.22 -46.38 -22.57
CA ASP A 39 -6.39 -45.58 -21.37
C ASP A 39 -5.14 -45.70 -20.47
N ASN A 40 -4.66 -44.57 -19.93
CA ASN A 40 -4.51 -44.32 -18.49
C ASN A 40 -3.67 -43.07 -18.17
N ALA A 41 -4.15 -42.33 -17.16
CA ALA A 41 -3.52 -41.20 -16.45
C ALA A 41 -3.38 -39.87 -17.23
N THR A 42 -4.45 -39.07 -17.24
CA THR A 42 -4.37 -37.64 -17.58
C THR A 42 -3.71 -36.87 -16.44
N ALA A 43 -2.41 -36.65 -16.56
CA ALA A 43 -1.76 -35.46 -16.03
C ALA A 43 -2.32 -34.25 -16.79
N THR A 44 -3.08 -33.40 -16.10
CA THR A 44 -3.47 -32.09 -16.61
C THR A 44 -2.21 -31.21 -16.67
N PHE A 45 -1.54 -31.20 -17.82
CA PHE A 45 -0.58 -30.15 -18.14
C PHE A 45 -1.36 -28.85 -18.36
N GLY A 46 -1.71 -28.18 -17.25
CA GLY A 46 -2.03 -26.76 -17.29
C GLY A 46 -0.82 -26.04 -17.87
N ARG A 47 -1.00 -25.29 -18.96
CA ARG A 47 0.00 -24.33 -19.41
C ARG A 47 0.17 -23.30 -18.29
N ILE A 48 1.14 -23.53 -17.40
CA ILE A 48 1.68 -22.47 -16.56
C ILE A 48 2.38 -21.53 -17.53
N VAL A 49 1.78 -20.37 -17.74
CA VAL A 49 2.48 -19.26 -18.39
C VAL A 49 3.52 -18.79 -17.37
N GLN A 50 4.71 -19.38 -17.41
CA GLN A 50 5.85 -18.84 -16.69
C GLN A 50 6.25 -17.55 -17.41
N CYS A 51 5.85 -16.41 -16.85
CA CYS A 51 6.46 -15.13 -17.20
C CYS A 51 7.94 -15.25 -16.86
N SER A 52 8.81 -15.19 -17.86
CA SER A 52 10.27 -15.35 -17.72
C SER A 52 10.96 -14.15 -17.06
N ALA A 53 10.21 -13.16 -16.58
CA ALA A 53 10.75 -12.12 -15.71
C ALA A 53 10.71 -12.62 -14.27
N GLN A 54 11.87 -12.82 -13.65
CA GLN A 54 11.95 -12.87 -12.19
C GLN A 54 11.23 -11.64 -11.64
N GLY A 55 10.31 -11.86 -10.69
CA GLY A 55 9.60 -10.76 -10.03
C GLY A 55 10.58 -9.78 -9.38
N PRO A 56 10.16 -8.53 -9.12
CA PRO A 56 11.04 -7.57 -8.46
C PRO A 56 11.49 -8.12 -7.10
N PRO A 57 12.73 -7.81 -6.66
CA PRO A 57 13.16 -8.18 -5.33
C PRO A 57 12.24 -7.51 -4.30
N PRO A 58 11.74 -8.25 -3.30
CA PRO A 58 10.85 -7.68 -2.28
C PRO A 58 11.60 -6.65 -1.44
N ALA A 59 10.86 -5.80 -0.72
CA ALA A 59 11.47 -4.82 0.19
C ALA A 59 12.19 -5.50 1.37
N TRP A 60 11.63 -6.60 1.87
CA TRP A 60 12.07 -7.35 3.05
C TRP A 60 11.89 -8.86 2.82
N PRO A 61 12.80 -9.55 2.12
CA PRO A 61 12.65 -10.96 1.71
C PRO A 61 12.58 -11.91 2.92
N GLY A 62 11.39 -12.11 3.49
CA GLY A 62 11.11 -13.00 4.62
C GLY A 62 11.72 -12.62 5.97
N ARG A 63 12.53 -11.55 6.04
CA ARG A 63 13.16 -11.06 7.28
C ARG A 63 13.38 -9.56 7.23
N ALA A 64 13.24 -8.92 8.39
CA ALA A 64 13.64 -7.54 8.60
C ALA A 64 14.98 -7.52 9.34
N VAL A 65 16.01 -6.97 8.70
CA VAL A 65 17.35 -6.86 9.28
C VAL A 65 17.48 -5.50 9.93
N THR A 66 17.74 -5.50 11.24
CA THR A 66 18.13 -4.29 11.96
C THR A 66 19.57 -3.93 11.58
N GLU A 67 19.79 -2.72 11.09
CA GLU A 67 21.14 -2.25 10.81
C GLU A 67 21.96 -2.16 12.10
N THR A 68 23.22 -2.57 12.02
CA THR A 68 24.19 -2.47 13.11
C THR A 68 24.65 -1.03 13.37
N PHE A 69 24.41 -0.12 12.41
CA PHE A 69 24.76 1.29 12.51
C PHE A 69 23.49 2.15 12.51
N ARG A 70 23.26 2.91 13.59
CA ARG A 70 22.22 3.93 13.61
C ARG A 70 22.64 5.05 12.65
N LYS A 71 21.80 5.36 11.65
CA LYS A 71 21.86 6.68 11.00
C LYS A 71 21.70 7.71 12.11
N THR A 72 22.69 8.57 12.30
CA THR A 72 22.63 9.70 13.24
C THR A 72 22.33 10.96 12.45
N TRP A 73 21.42 11.77 12.96
CA TRP A 73 21.14 13.11 12.48
C TRP A 73 21.35 14.08 13.64
N ASP A 74 21.64 15.33 13.31
CA ASP A 74 21.79 16.38 14.31
C ASP A 74 20.39 16.81 14.79
N GLY A 75 20.01 16.41 16.01
CA GLY A 75 18.71 16.73 16.62
C GLY A 75 17.59 15.71 16.35
N PRO A 76 16.32 16.15 16.22
CA PRO A 76 15.18 15.28 15.89
C PRO A 76 15.20 14.82 14.41
N LYS A 77 14.66 13.63 14.12
CA LYS A 77 14.65 13.01 12.78
C LYS A 77 13.84 13.86 11.80
N PRO A 78 14.45 14.39 10.73
CA PRO A 78 13.72 15.24 9.78
C PRO A 78 12.87 14.42 8.81
N ILE A 79 11.57 14.71 8.75
CA ILE A 79 10.61 13.99 7.92
C ILE A 79 9.79 14.93 7.02
N SER A 80 9.46 14.45 5.82
CA SER A 80 8.44 15.07 4.97
C SER A 80 7.14 14.30 5.06
N VAL A 81 6.01 14.99 5.22
CA VAL A 81 4.68 14.37 5.31
C VAL A 81 3.83 14.76 4.10
N LEU A 82 3.64 13.81 3.19
CA LEU A 82 2.82 14.00 1.99
C LEU A 82 1.38 13.59 2.28
N GLY A 83 0.40 14.43 1.92
CA GLY A 83 -0.99 14.22 2.31
C GLY A 83 -1.24 14.55 3.78
N SER A 84 -0.62 15.60 4.31
CA SER A 84 -0.61 15.97 5.73
C SER A 84 -2.00 16.20 6.33
N THR A 85 -2.96 16.66 5.51
CA THR A 85 -4.34 16.94 5.95
C THR A 85 -5.28 15.72 5.84
N GLY A 86 -4.76 14.57 5.39
CA GLY A 86 -5.49 13.30 5.38
C GLY A 86 -5.30 12.52 6.68
N SER A 87 -6.03 11.42 6.84
CA SER A 87 -6.02 10.62 8.08
C SER A 87 -4.61 10.13 8.47
N ILE A 88 -3.80 9.65 7.53
CA ILE A 88 -2.40 9.25 7.80
C ILE A 88 -1.54 10.46 8.20
N GLY A 89 -1.69 11.57 7.47
CA GLY A 89 -0.94 12.79 7.70
C GLY A 89 -1.21 13.39 9.08
N THR A 90 -2.48 13.48 9.50
CA THR A 90 -2.84 14.01 10.82
C THR A 90 -2.32 13.10 11.94
N GLN A 91 -2.50 11.78 11.82
CA GLN A 91 -1.97 10.82 12.80
C GLN A 91 -0.43 10.89 12.90
N THR A 92 0.24 11.05 11.77
CA THR A 92 1.71 11.25 11.73
C THR A 92 2.09 12.50 12.50
N LEU A 93 1.38 13.61 12.30
CA LEU A 93 1.66 14.87 12.97
C LEU A 93 1.31 14.85 14.46
N ASP A 94 0.28 14.09 14.86
CA ASP A 94 -0.02 13.86 16.28
C ASP A 94 1.14 13.12 16.97
N ILE A 95 1.69 12.07 16.34
CA ILE A 95 2.89 11.37 16.82
C ILE A 95 4.10 12.31 16.94
N VAL A 96 4.32 13.17 15.93
CA VAL A 96 5.43 14.14 15.96
C VAL A 96 5.26 15.11 17.13
N ALA A 97 4.04 15.56 17.41
CA ALA A 97 3.79 16.46 18.52
C ALA A 97 3.94 15.80 19.90
N GLU A 98 3.71 14.50 20.02
CA GLU A 98 3.98 13.74 21.24
C GLU A 98 5.49 13.45 21.44
N HIS A 99 6.28 13.58 20.37
CA HIS A 99 7.70 13.22 20.31
C HIS A 99 8.55 14.26 19.57
N GLU A 100 8.41 15.53 19.95
CA GLU A 100 9.13 16.65 19.33
C GLU A 100 10.67 16.55 19.49
N ASP A 101 11.14 15.81 20.50
CA ASP A 101 12.56 15.49 20.70
C ASP A 101 13.09 14.47 19.67
N LYS A 102 12.20 13.69 19.05
CA LYS A 102 12.56 12.59 18.13
C LYS A 102 12.29 12.89 16.67
N PHE A 103 11.31 13.74 16.36
CA PHE A 103 10.93 14.04 14.98
C PHE A 103 10.80 15.54 14.73
N ARG A 104 11.22 15.97 13.54
CA ARG A 104 11.02 17.33 13.03
C ARG A 104 10.38 17.27 11.65
N VAL A 105 9.33 18.06 11.42
CA VAL A 105 8.73 18.18 10.08
C VAL A 105 9.51 19.19 9.28
N VAL A 106 10.04 18.80 8.12
CA VAL A 106 10.76 19.72 7.21
C VAL A 106 9.92 20.12 6.00
N ALA A 107 8.98 19.27 5.57
CA ALA A 107 8.05 19.61 4.51
C ALA A 107 6.65 19.01 4.72
N LEU A 108 5.63 19.76 4.33
CA LEU A 108 4.23 19.31 4.29
C LEU A 108 3.71 19.41 2.87
N ALA A 109 2.90 18.44 2.43
CA ALA A 109 2.14 18.55 1.19
C ALA A 109 0.67 18.20 1.41
N ALA A 110 -0.25 18.98 0.84
CA ALA A 110 -1.67 18.72 0.93
C ALA A 110 -2.42 19.00 -0.38
N GLY A 111 -3.66 18.52 -0.44
CA GLY A 111 -4.56 18.68 -1.58
C GLY A 111 -5.22 20.06 -1.60
N SER A 112 -6.32 20.18 -0.85
CA SER A 112 -7.20 21.35 -0.88
C SER A 112 -7.67 21.84 0.49
N ASN A 113 -7.28 21.18 1.60
CA ASN A 113 -7.71 21.59 2.94
C ASN A 113 -6.76 22.67 3.50
N ILE A 114 -6.92 23.90 3.02
CA ILE A 114 -6.01 25.02 3.32
C ILE A 114 -6.07 25.42 4.78
N THR A 115 -7.26 25.43 5.39
CA THR A 115 -7.44 25.77 6.81
C THR A 115 -6.60 24.85 7.70
N LEU A 116 -6.76 23.52 7.56
CA LEU A 116 -5.99 22.57 8.36
C LEU A 116 -4.49 22.63 8.02
N LEU A 117 -4.14 22.80 6.75
CA LEU A 117 -2.74 22.93 6.35
C LEU A 117 -2.09 24.16 7.03
N ALA A 118 -2.76 25.30 7.05
CA ALA A 118 -2.24 26.52 7.69
C ALA A 118 -2.02 26.32 9.19
N ASP A 119 -2.92 25.60 9.88
CA ASP A 119 -2.75 25.26 11.29
C ASP A 119 -1.57 24.32 11.53
N GLN A 120 -1.39 23.32 10.65
CA GLN A 120 -0.22 22.43 10.68
C GLN A 120 1.08 23.21 10.47
N VAL A 121 1.11 24.16 9.54
CA VAL A 121 2.29 25.00 9.27
C VAL A 121 2.64 25.86 10.48
N LYS A 122 1.66 26.50 11.10
CA LYS A 122 1.88 27.32 12.31
C LYS A 122 2.46 26.50 13.47
N ARG A 123 2.02 25.25 13.63
CA ARG A 123 2.46 24.36 14.70
C ARG A 123 3.84 23.78 14.45
N PHE A 124 4.07 23.21 13.27
CA PHE A 124 5.26 22.41 12.98
C PHE A 124 6.36 23.17 12.25
N LYS A 125 6.09 24.39 11.77
CA LYS A 125 7.05 25.30 11.14
C LYS A 125 7.94 24.62 10.08
N PRO A 126 7.37 23.91 9.10
CA PRO A 126 8.16 23.29 8.04
C PRO A 126 8.88 24.33 7.19
N GLN A 127 9.98 23.95 6.55
CA GLN A 127 10.70 24.81 5.60
C GLN A 127 9.95 24.93 4.26
N VAL A 128 9.25 23.86 3.84
CA VAL A 128 8.52 23.79 2.57
C VAL A 128 7.06 23.36 2.78
N VAL A 129 6.14 24.00 2.06
CA VAL A 129 4.72 23.64 2.03
C VAL A 129 4.25 23.55 0.59
N ALA A 130 3.77 22.38 0.17
CA ALA A 130 3.22 22.17 -1.16
C ALA A 130 1.69 22.07 -1.15
N VAL A 131 1.05 22.85 -2.02
CA VAL A 131 -0.40 22.77 -2.27
C VAL A 131 -0.63 22.24 -3.67
N ARG A 132 -1.21 21.03 -3.77
CA ARG A 132 -1.48 20.40 -5.06
C ARG A 132 -2.49 21.20 -5.89
N ASN A 133 -3.53 21.75 -5.27
CA ASN A 133 -4.50 22.56 -6.00
C ASN A 133 -4.02 24.01 -6.14
N GLU A 134 -3.50 24.34 -7.32
CA GLU A 134 -2.92 25.66 -7.62
C GLU A 134 -3.92 26.81 -7.45
N SER A 135 -5.22 26.56 -7.59
CA SER A 135 -6.26 27.58 -7.39
C SER A 135 -6.37 28.08 -5.95
N LEU A 136 -5.69 27.44 -5.00
CA LEU A 136 -5.76 27.74 -3.56
C LEU A 136 -4.44 28.33 -3.03
N LEU A 137 -3.50 28.69 -3.91
CA LEU A 137 -2.22 29.26 -3.52
C LEU A 137 -2.34 30.61 -2.84
N ASP A 138 -3.26 31.46 -3.29
CA ASP A 138 -3.46 32.77 -2.67
C ASP A 138 -4.10 32.61 -1.29
N GLU A 139 -5.03 31.66 -1.12
CA GLU A 139 -5.65 31.35 0.17
C GLU A 139 -4.61 30.90 1.21
N ILE A 140 -3.66 30.01 0.87
CA ILE A 140 -2.62 29.58 1.81
C ILE A 140 -1.62 30.72 2.12
N LYS A 141 -1.28 31.56 1.13
CA LYS A 141 -0.40 32.72 1.35
C LYS A 141 -1.03 33.72 2.31
N GLU A 142 -2.33 33.99 2.14
CA GLU A 142 -3.10 34.85 3.05
C GLU A 142 -3.18 34.24 4.45
N ALA A 143 -3.51 32.95 4.56
CA ALA A 143 -3.59 32.25 5.85
C ALA A 143 -2.25 32.22 6.62
N LEU A 144 -1.13 32.36 5.91
CA LEU A 144 0.23 32.40 6.44
C LEU A 144 0.86 33.81 6.43
N ALA A 145 0.10 34.87 6.13
CA ALA A 145 0.66 36.21 5.99
C ALA A 145 1.39 36.71 7.27
N ASN A 146 0.89 36.28 8.44
CA ASN A 146 1.33 36.74 9.77
C ASN A 146 2.20 35.73 10.52
N VAL A 147 2.64 34.62 9.90
CA VAL A 147 3.60 33.72 10.57
C VAL A 147 5.01 34.32 10.53
N GLU A 148 5.74 34.20 11.63
CA GLU A 148 7.12 34.71 11.75
C GLU A 148 8.06 33.97 10.81
N GLU A 149 8.00 32.63 10.82
CA GLU A 149 8.81 31.74 10.00
C GLU A 149 7.97 31.30 8.78
N LYS A 150 8.14 32.00 7.65
CA LYS A 150 7.41 31.71 6.42
C LYS A 150 8.05 30.54 5.68
N PRO A 151 7.29 29.46 5.39
CA PRO A 151 7.79 28.40 4.53
C PRO A 151 7.88 28.89 3.08
N GLU A 152 8.71 28.21 2.29
CA GLU A 152 8.58 28.25 0.84
C GLU A 152 7.29 27.53 0.42
N ILE A 153 6.41 28.23 -0.28
CA ILE A 153 5.13 27.69 -0.75
C ILE A 153 5.29 27.22 -2.20
N LEU A 154 5.12 25.92 -2.42
CA LEU A 154 5.20 25.28 -3.73
C LEU A 154 3.81 24.91 -4.26
N ALA A 155 3.70 24.91 -5.58
CA ALA A 155 2.44 24.77 -6.29
C ALA A 155 2.35 23.47 -7.09
N GLY A 156 1.14 22.92 -7.17
CA GLY A 156 0.82 21.87 -8.12
C GLY A 156 1.45 20.54 -7.77
N GLU A 157 1.38 19.62 -8.73
CA GLU A 157 1.98 18.29 -8.61
C GLU A 157 3.51 18.37 -8.48
N GLN A 158 4.15 19.32 -9.16
CA GLN A 158 5.59 19.54 -9.04
C GLN A 158 5.99 19.97 -7.63
N GLY A 159 5.22 20.86 -6.99
CA GLY A 159 5.48 21.24 -5.60
C GLY A 159 5.43 20.06 -4.63
N VAL A 160 4.48 19.13 -4.84
CA VAL A 160 4.39 17.90 -4.03
C VAL A 160 5.63 17.01 -4.24
N ILE A 161 6.14 16.92 -5.46
CA ILE A 161 7.37 16.19 -5.80
C ILE A 161 8.59 16.82 -5.12
N GLU A 162 8.71 18.14 -5.13
CA GLU A 162 9.82 18.84 -4.47
C GLU A 162 9.75 18.71 -2.93
N ALA A 163 8.57 18.76 -2.34
CA ALA A 163 8.38 18.49 -0.90
C ALA A 163 8.85 17.07 -0.51
N ALA A 164 8.66 16.09 -1.40
CA ALA A 164 9.15 14.72 -1.21
C ALA A 164 10.69 14.62 -1.35
N ARG A 165 11.32 15.54 -2.09
CA ARG A 165 12.76 15.60 -2.33
C ARG A 165 13.52 16.49 -1.36
N HIS A 166 12.84 17.11 -0.39
CA HIS A 166 13.43 18.09 0.51
C HIS A 166 14.83 17.64 1.01
N PRO A 167 15.87 18.48 0.87
CA PRO A 167 17.25 18.07 1.11
C PRO A 167 17.46 17.54 2.54
N ASP A 168 16.84 18.20 3.53
CA ASP A 168 16.97 17.82 4.94
C ASP A 168 16.15 16.57 5.31
N ALA A 169 15.13 16.17 4.54
CA ALA A 169 14.33 15.01 4.89
C ALA A 169 15.18 13.75 4.86
N VAL A 170 15.00 12.83 5.80
CA VAL A 170 15.59 11.47 5.74
C VAL A 170 14.54 10.39 5.52
N THR A 171 13.28 10.70 5.84
CA THR A 171 12.14 9.82 5.63
C THR A 171 10.96 10.60 5.08
N VAL A 172 10.24 10.01 4.12
CA VAL A 172 9.02 10.57 3.54
C VAL A 172 7.83 9.68 3.90
N VAL A 173 6.82 10.27 4.53
CA VAL A 173 5.55 9.60 4.83
C VAL A 173 4.59 9.77 3.66
N THR A 174 4.12 8.66 3.08
CA THR A 174 3.26 8.66 1.89
C THR A 174 1.78 8.60 2.27
N GLY A 175 1.19 9.72 2.70
CA GLY A 175 -0.24 9.81 3.05
C GLY A 175 -1.17 10.20 1.89
N ILE A 176 -0.65 10.36 0.67
CA ILE A 176 -1.46 10.65 -0.53
C ILE A 176 -2.20 9.39 -0.97
N VAL A 177 -3.51 9.50 -1.19
CA VAL A 177 -4.36 8.36 -1.58
C VAL A 177 -4.21 8.03 -3.07
N GLY A 178 -4.19 6.73 -3.39
CA GLY A 178 -4.19 6.23 -4.77
C GLY A 178 -2.87 6.47 -5.52
N CYS A 179 -2.89 6.33 -6.85
CA CYS A 179 -1.68 6.42 -7.69
C CYS A 179 -1.07 7.82 -7.75
N ALA A 180 -1.74 8.85 -7.22
CA ALA A 180 -1.19 10.20 -7.13
C ALA A 180 0.07 10.26 -6.23
N GLY A 181 0.23 9.30 -5.30
CA GLY A 181 1.42 9.17 -4.47
C GLY A 181 2.66 8.60 -5.19
N LEU A 182 2.49 8.03 -6.39
CA LEU A 182 3.57 7.29 -7.06
C LEU A 182 4.74 8.18 -7.47
N LYS A 183 4.48 9.26 -8.21
CA LYS A 183 5.53 10.19 -8.67
C LYS A 183 6.33 10.82 -7.51
N PRO A 184 5.71 11.38 -6.46
CA PRO A 184 6.48 11.89 -5.33
C PRO A 184 7.22 10.79 -4.57
N THR A 185 6.72 9.55 -4.52
CA THR A 185 7.46 8.43 -3.94
C THR A 185 8.72 8.08 -4.76
N VAL A 186 8.59 8.01 -6.09
CA VAL A 186 9.74 7.81 -7.00
C VAL A 186 10.77 8.92 -6.80
N ALA A 187 10.32 10.17 -6.74
CA ALA A 187 11.17 11.32 -6.52
C ALA A 187 11.92 11.28 -5.18
N ALA A 188 11.26 10.85 -4.10
CA ALA A 188 11.86 10.64 -2.79
C ALA A 188 12.93 9.54 -2.82
N ILE A 189 12.67 8.41 -3.50
CA ILE A 189 13.64 7.33 -3.66
C ILE A 189 14.88 7.82 -4.42
N GLU A 190 14.69 8.54 -5.52
CA GLU A 190 15.80 9.11 -6.30
C GLU A 190 16.64 10.10 -5.49
N ALA A 191 16.01 10.85 -4.59
CA ALA A 191 16.65 11.78 -3.66
C ALA A 191 17.24 11.09 -2.40
N GLY A 192 17.21 9.76 -2.34
CA GLY A 192 17.86 8.98 -1.30
C GLY A 192 17.10 8.95 0.03
N LYS A 193 15.77 9.06 0.01
CA LYS A 193 14.93 9.16 1.23
C LYS A 193 14.26 7.82 1.53
N ASP A 194 14.32 7.37 2.79
CA ASP A 194 13.56 6.19 3.24
C ASP A 194 12.05 6.48 3.14
N ILE A 195 11.26 5.48 2.76
CA ILE A 195 9.82 5.64 2.50
C ILE A 195 9.04 4.99 3.64
N ALA A 196 8.30 5.79 4.41
CA ALA A 196 7.26 5.32 5.30
C ALA A 196 5.96 5.15 4.50
N LEU A 197 5.78 3.94 3.97
CA LEU A 197 4.77 3.61 2.98
C LEU A 197 3.41 3.33 3.65
N ALA A 198 2.52 4.32 3.59
CA ALA A 198 1.11 4.15 3.96
C ALA A 198 0.17 4.05 2.74
N ASN A 199 0.67 4.35 1.53
CA ASN A 199 -0.09 4.31 0.30
C ASN A 199 0.19 3.00 -0.45
N LYS A 200 -0.58 1.96 -0.16
CA LYS A 200 -0.44 0.63 -0.76
C LYS A 200 -0.48 0.66 -2.29
N GLU A 201 -1.28 1.54 -2.89
CA GLU A 201 -1.44 1.65 -4.34
C GLU A 201 -0.12 1.95 -5.07
N THR A 202 0.87 2.55 -4.40
CA THR A 202 2.21 2.72 -4.96
C THR A 202 2.88 1.38 -5.27
N LEU A 203 2.78 0.39 -4.40
CA LEU A 203 3.30 -0.96 -4.67
C LEU A 203 2.36 -1.78 -5.57
N ILE A 204 1.04 -1.61 -5.45
CA ILE A 204 0.10 -2.37 -6.28
C ILE A 204 0.26 -2.00 -7.76
N ALA A 205 0.32 -0.71 -8.06
CA ALA A 205 0.43 -0.21 -9.43
C ALA A 205 1.89 -0.13 -9.91
N GLY A 206 2.84 0.09 -9.00
CA GLY A 206 4.21 0.43 -9.33
C GLY A 206 5.27 -0.57 -8.86
N GLY A 207 4.92 -1.65 -8.15
CA GLY A 207 5.86 -2.58 -7.52
C GLY A 207 7.05 -3.02 -8.41
N PRO A 208 6.80 -3.51 -9.64
CA PRO A 208 7.86 -3.91 -10.58
C PRO A 208 8.85 -2.80 -10.98
N PHE A 209 8.50 -1.53 -10.77
CA PHE A 209 9.37 -0.37 -11.02
C PHE A 209 9.95 0.22 -9.73
N VAL A 210 9.10 0.42 -8.72
CA VAL A 210 9.43 1.06 -7.44
C VAL A 210 10.43 0.24 -6.64
N LEU A 211 10.25 -1.09 -6.58
CA LEU A 211 11.15 -1.94 -5.80
C LEU A 211 12.58 -1.97 -6.40
N PRO A 212 12.79 -2.26 -7.70
CA PRO A 212 14.14 -2.18 -8.27
C PRO A 212 14.78 -0.79 -8.10
N LEU A 213 13.99 0.29 -8.19
CA LEU A 213 14.48 1.65 -7.96
C LEU A 213 14.93 1.85 -6.50
N ALA A 214 14.15 1.41 -5.53
CA ALA A 214 14.52 1.49 -4.11
C ALA A 214 15.79 0.70 -3.82
N HIS A 215 15.91 -0.51 -4.36
CA HIS A 215 17.13 -1.33 -4.27
C HIS A 215 18.34 -0.63 -4.89
N LYS A 216 18.19 -0.06 -6.11
CA LYS A 216 19.25 0.70 -6.79
C LYS A 216 19.78 1.88 -5.97
N HIS A 217 18.89 2.58 -5.25
CA HIS A 217 19.24 3.73 -4.43
C HIS A 217 19.55 3.38 -2.96
N ASN A 218 19.53 2.09 -2.59
CA ASN A 218 19.72 1.61 -1.22
C ASN A 218 18.74 2.24 -0.22
N ILE A 219 17.47 2.30 -0.61
CA ILE A 219 16.37 2.93 0.12
C ILE A 219 15.44 1.90 0.72
N LYS A 220 15.05 2.13 1.98
CA LYS A 220 14.10 1.27 2.67
C LYS A 220 12.68 1.69 2.38
N ILE A 221 11.83 0.71 2.07
CA ILE A 221 10.38 0.86 2.05
C ILE A 221 9.85 0.24 3.33
N LEU A 222 9.44 1.08 4.27
CA LEU A 222 8.98 0.70 5.60
C LEU A 222 7.45 0.68 5.61
N PRO A 223 6.80 -0.43 5.96
CA PRO A 223 5.35 -0.54 5.91
C PRO A 223 4.66 0.20 7.07
N ALA A 224 3.83 1.18 6.73
CA ALA A 224 3.02 1.93 7.69
C ALA A 224 1.54 1.49 7.71
N ASP A 225 1.13 0.59 6.81
CA ASP A 225 -0.16 -0.11 6.94
C ASP A 225 -0.13 -1.08 8.13
N SER A 226 -1.25 -1.25 8.83
CA SER A 226 -1.29 -1.85 10.17
C SER A 226 -0.90 -3.33 10.15
N GLU A 227 -1.42 -4.07 9.18
CA GLU A 227 -1.17 -5.48 8.94
C GLU A 227 0.30 -5.72 8.58
N HIS A 228 0.81 -4.96 7.61
CA HIS A 228 2.18 -5.11 7.15
C HIS A 228 3.19 -4.60 8.17
N SER A 229 2.85 -3.58 8.95
CA SER A 229 3.67 -3.16 10.09
C SER A 229 3.74 -4.26 11.16
N ALA A 230 2.63 -4.96 11.43
CA ALA A 230 2.62 -6.11 12.34
C ALA A 230 3.47 -7.27 11.82
N ILE A 231 3.39 -7.59 10.52
CA ILE A 231 4.26 -8.59 9.87
C ILE A 231 5.72 -8.16 9.98
N PHE A 232 6.02 -6.90 9.64
CA PHE A 232 7.37 -6.34 9.66
C PHE A 232 8.00 -6.48 11.05
N GLN A 233 7.25 -6.19 12.12
CA GLN A 233 7.69 -6.39 13.50
C GLN A 233 7.96 -7.87 13.82
N CYS A 234 7.06 -8.78 13.40
CA CYS A 234 7.26 -10.22 13.64
C CYS A 234 8.51 -10.77 12.94
N ILE A 235 8.86 -10.25 11.77
CA ILE A 235 10.00 -10.77 11.00
C ILE A 235 11.35 -10.14 11.36
N GLN A 236 11.39 -9.25 12.37
CA GLN A 236 12.64 -8.66 12.85
C GLN A 236 13.51 -9.73 13.52
N GLY A 237 14.77 -9.82 13.10
CA GLY A 237 15.74 -10.76 13.67
C GLY A 237 15.53 -12.23 13.28
N LEU A 238 14.57 -12.53 12.41
CA LEU A 238 14.38 -13.88 11.90
C LEU A 238 15.58 -14.33 11.04
N PRO A 239 15.96 -15.63 11.09
CA PRO A 239 16.93 -16.17 10.16
C PRO A 239 16.38 -16.14 8.73
N GLU A 240 17.29 -16.15 7.75
CA GLU A 240 16.90 -16.22 6.35
C GLU A 240 16.08 -17.49 6.07
N GLY A 241 14.98 -17.35 5.31
CA GLY A 241 14.08 -18.46 5.00
C GLY A 241 13.15 -18.90 6.13
N ALA A 242 13.13 -18.19 7.28
CA ALA A 242 12.29 -18.58 8.42
C ALA A 242 10.80 -18.28 8.22
N LEU A 243 10.44 -17.27 7.42
CA LEU A 243 9.04 -16.93 7.14
C LEU A 243 8.42 -18.00 6.23
N ARG A 244 7.41 -18.71 6.74
CA ARG A 244 6.71 -19.77 6.02
C ARG A 244 5.37 -19.30 5.44
N ARG A 245 4.59 -18.57 6.25
CA ARG A 245 3.26 -18.10 5.88
C ARG A 245 2.98 -16.74 6.51
N ILE A 246 2.31 -15.88 5.77
CA ILE A 246 1.70 -14.66 6.30
C ILE A 246 0.23 -14.94 6.55
N ILE A 247 -0.27 -14.51 7.71
CA ILE A 247 -1.69 -14.57 8.04
C ILE A 247 -2.18 -13.13 8.20
N LEU A 248 -2.83 -12.61 7.15
CA LEU A 248 -3.42 -11.28 7.11
C LEU A 248 -4.80 -11.29 7.77
N THR A 249 -4.95 -10.58 8.87
CA THR A 249 -6.25 -10.43 9.53
C THR A 249 -7.11 -9.37 8.85
N ALA A 250 -8.41 -9.55 8.74
CA ALA A 250 -9.36 -8.55 8.23
C ALA A 250 -10.51 -8.32 9.22
N SER A 251 -11.02 -7.09 9.34
CA SER A 251 -12.21 -6.82 10.20
C SER A 251 -13.50 -7.46 9.65
N GLY A 252 -13.56 -7.70 8.32
CA GLY A 252 -14.76 -8.10 7.59
C GLY A 252 -15.59 -6.92 7.04
N GLY A 253 -15.31 -5.69 7.47
CA GLY A 253 -16.01 -4.49 6.98
C GLY A 253 -17.47 -4.38 7.43
N ALA A 254 -18.16 -3.35 6.92
CA ALA A 254 -19.53 -2.99 7.33
C ALA A 254 -20.58 -4.07 7.00
N PHE A 255 -20.33 -4.90 5.99
CA PHE A 255 -21.29 -5.88 5.46
C PHE A 255 -21.01 -7.31 5.91
N ARG A 256 -20.02 -7.55 6.78
CA ARG A 256 -19.60 -8.88 7.24
C ARG A 256 -20.77 -9.77 7.65
N ASP A 257 -21.67 -9.22 8.47
CA ASP A 257 -22.76 -9.96 9.10
C ASP A 257 -24.11 -9.74 8.38
N TRP A 258 -24.10 -9.13 7.17
CA TRP A 258 -25.31 -8.87 6.40
C TRP A 258 -25.71 -10.09 5.57
N PRO A 259 -27.02 -10.36 5.40
CA PRO A 259 -27.49 -11.38 4.45
C PRO A 259 -27.04 -11.07 3.02
N VAL A 260 -26.62 -12.10 2.28
CA VAL A 260 -26.11 -11.98 0.90
C VAL A 260 -27.11 -11.30 -0.03
N GLU A 261 -28.40 -11.52 0.18
CA GLU A 261 -29.48 -10.96 -0.62
C GLU A 261 -29.53 -9.43 -0.51
N LYS A 262 -29.18 -8.87 0.65
CA LYS A 262 -29.15 -7.42 0.89
C LYS A 262 -27.96 -6.74 0.23
N LEU A 263 -26.90 -7.48 -0.12
CA LEU A 263 -25.69 -6.91 -0.71
C LEU A 263 -25.93 -6.23 -2.07
N LYS A 264 -27.01 -6.60 -2.77
CA LYS A 264 -27.40 -5.98 -4.06
C LYS A 264 -27.95 -4.55 -3.91
N GLU A 265 -28.37 -4.17 -2.71
CA GLU A 265 -29.09 -2.92 -2.44
C GLU A 265 -28.25 -1.94 -1.60
N VAL A 266 -27.02 -2.31 -1.24
CA VAL A 266 -26.16 -1.50 -0.37
C VAL A 266 -25.81 -0.16 -1.01
N LYS A 267 -25.74 0.89 -0.18
CA LYS A 267 -25.36 2.23 -0.60
C LYS A 267 -24.00 2.60 -0.04
N VAL A 268 -23.37 3.61 -0.63
CA VAL A 268 -22.12 4.19 -0.09
C VAL A 268 -22.29 4.62 1.36
N ALA A 269 -23.45 5.20 1.72
CA ALA A 269 -23.74 5.59 3.10
C ALA A 269 -23.75 4.42 4.09
N ASP A 270 -24.02 3.19 3.64
CA ASP A 270 -23.95 1.99 4.47
C ASP A 270 -22.51 1.50 4.61
N ALA A 271 -21.75 1.51 3.51
CA ALA A 271 -20.32 1.16 3.52
C ALA A 271 -19.51 2.08 4.45
N LEU A 272 -19.87 3.36 4.56
CA LEU A 272 -19.17 4.34 5.41
C LEU A 272 -19.37 4.14 6.92
N LYS A 273 -20.17 3.17 7.36
CA LYS A 273 -20.40 2.83 8.78
C LYS A 273 -19.48 1.69 9.23
N HIS A 274 -18.17 1.93 9.24
CA HIS A 274 -17.21 0.89 9.65
C HIS A 274 -17.31 0.59 11.15
N PRO A 275 -17.29 -0.69 11.58
CA PRO A 275 -17.55 -1.06 12.98
C PRO A 275 -16.44 -0.63 13.95
N ASN A 276 -15.18 -0.61 13.50
CA ASN A 276 -14.02 -0.46 14.40
C ASN A 276 -13.21 0.83 14.20
N TRP A 277 -13.32 1.48 13.04
CA TRP A 277 -12.31 2.43 12.57
C TRP A 277 -12.97 3.66 11.96
N SER A 278 -12.40 4.84 12.27
CA SER A 278 -12.71 6.08 11.56
C SER A 278 -11.63 6.33 10.51
N MET A 279 -11.99 6.23 9.23
CA MET A 279 -11.04 6.28 8.11
C MET A 279 -11.57 7.10 6.93
N GLY A 280 -10.70 7.36 5.95
CA GLY A 280 -11.09 8.03 4.71
C GLY A 280 -12.11 7.24 3.89
N LYS A 281 -12.98 7.93 3.15
CA LYS A 281 -14.11 7.31 2.43
C LYS A 281 -13.72 6.14 1.51
N LYS A 282 -12.62 6.26 0.77
CA LYS A 282 -12.14 5.23 -0.18
C LYS A 282 -11.79 3.93 0.54
N ILE A 283 -10.89 3.98 1.52
CA ILE A 283 -10.50 2.79 2.29
C ILE A 283 -11.68 2.18 3.07
N THR A 284 -12.60 3.02 3.55
CA THR A 284 -13.81 2.53 4.23
C THR A 284 -14.71 1.72 3.30
N VAL A 285 -14.91 2.18 2.05
CA VAL A 285 -15.65 1.42 1.04
C VAL A 285 -14.91 0.13 0.65
N ASP A 286 -13.59 0.22 0.44
CA ASP A 286 -12.78 -0.97 0.10
C ASP A 286 -12.76 -2.02 1.22
N SER A 287 -12.83 -1.59 2.49
CA SER A 287 -12.98 -2.48 3.64
C SER A 287 -14.34 -3.18 3.61
N ALA A 288 -15.42 -2.44 3.32
CA ALA A 288 -16.76 -3.00 3.23
C ALA A 288 -16.92 -4.06 2.11
N THR A 289 -16.12 -3.97 1.04
CA THR A 289 -16.12 -4.93 -0.07
C THR A 289 -15.02 -6.00 0.05
N LEU A 290 -14.19 -5.95 1.09
CA LEU A 290 -12.93 -6.70 1.23
C LEU A 290 -11.90 -6.46 0.11
N PHE A 291 -12.15 -5.52 -0.81
CA PHE A 291 -11.19 -5.15 -1.84
C PHE A 291 -9.90 -4.62 -1.22
N ASN A 292 -10.00 -3.93 -0.08
CA ASN A 292 -8.84 -3.49 0.70
C ASN A 292 -7.91 -4.65 1.02
N LYS A 293 -8.47 -5.78 1.49
CA LYS A 293 -7.67 -6.97 1.83
C LYS A 293 -7.04 -7.62 0.60
N GLY A 294 -7.74 -7.59 -0.54
CA GLY A 294 -7.17 -8.00 -1.83
C GLY A 294 -5.95 -7.17 -2.24
N LEU A 295 -5.98 -5.85 -2.05
CA LEU A 295 -4.82 -4.99 -2.26
C LEU A 295 -3.68 -5.33 -1.29
N GLU A 296 -4.00 -5.55 -0.02
CA GLU A 296 -3.00 -5.85 1.01
C GLU A 296 -2.30 -7.21 0.81
N VAL A 297 -2.96 -8.18 0.17
CA VAL A 297 -2.32 -9.44 -0.25
C VAL A 297 -1.21 -9.16 -1.28
N ILE A 298 -1.50 -8.34 -2.30
CA ILE A 298 -0.52 -7.98 -3.33
C ILE A 298 0.62 -7.16 -2.70
N GLU A 299 0.30 -6.25 -1.77
CA GLU A 299 1.29 -5.49 -1.02
C GLU A 299 2.19 -6.38 -0.17
N ALA A 300 1.64 -7.39 0.52
CA ALA A 300 2.41 -8.34 1.32
C ALA A 300 3.36 -9.18 0.45
N HIS A 301 2.93 -9.57 -0.75
CA HIS A 301 3.79 -10.23 -1.74
C HIS A 301 5.00 -9.35 -2.09
N TYR A 302 4.78 -8.07 -2.42
CA TYR A 302 5.85 -7.13 -2.78
C TYR A 302 6.74 -6.72 -1.60
N LEU A 303 6.17 -6.57 -0.41
CA LEU A 303 6.93 -6.20 0.78
C LEU A 303 7.78 -7.35 1.28
N PHE A 304 7.23 -8.56 1.36
CA PHE A 304 7.84 -9.66 2.11
C PHE A 304 8.36 -10.80 1.25
N GLY A 305 8.05 -10.82 -0.04
CA GLY A 305 8.44 -11.90 -0.95
C GLY A 305 7.67 -13.19 -0.73
N ALA A 306 6.53 -13.14 -0.03
CA ALA A 306 5.68 -14.31 0.16
C ALA A 306 4.92 -14.61 -1.14
N GLU A 307 4.94 -15.87 -1.58
CA GLU A 307 4.06 -16.35 -2.65
C GLU A 307 2.59 -16.22 -2.24
N TYR A 308 1.69 -15.97 -3.20
CA TYR A 308 0.26 -15.78 -2.93
C TYR A 308 -0.36 -16.96 -2.17
N ASP A 309 0.04 -18.20 -2.49
CA ASP A 309 -0.43 -19.41 -1.79
C ASP A 309 0.03 -19.49 -0.32
N ASN A 310 1.02 -18.67 0.07
CA ASN A 310 1.54 -18.53 1.43
C ASN A 310 1.00 -17.29 2.15
N ILE A 311 -0.04 -16.62 1.62
CA ILE A 311 -0.72 -15.50 2.26
C ILE A 311 -2.17 -15.90 2.55
N GLU A 312 -2.47 -16.15 3.82
CA GLU A 312 -3.79 -16.56 4.28
C GLU A 312 -4.56 -15.36 4.85
N ILE A 313 -5.85 -15.24 4.53
CA ILE A 313 -6.71 -14.21 5.11
C ILE A 313 -7.59 -14.81 6.20
N ILE A 314 -7.60 -14.21 7.39
CA ILE A 314 -8.50 -14.58 8.48
C ILE A 314 -9.38 -13.39 8.87
N ILE A 315 -10.69 -13.60 8.97
CA ILE A 315 -11.58 -12.58 9.54
C ILE A 315 -11.38 -12.53 11.06
N HIS A 316 -10.86 -11.41 11.55
CA HIS A 316 -10.69 -11.08 12.97
C HIS A 316 -11.50 -9.81 13.30
N PRO A 317 -12.80 -9.95 13.64
CA PRO A 317 -13.74 -8.85 13.87
C PRO A 317 -13.29 -7.81 14.88
N GLN A 318 -12.51 -8.21 15.88
CA GLN A 318 -12.09 -7.35 16.99
C GLN A 318 -10.92 -6.44 16.58
N SER A 319 -10.20 -6.78 15.50
CA SER A 319 -9.07 -6.00 14.98
C SER A 319 -8.01 -5.65 16.03
N ILE A 320 -7.75 -6.57 16.98
CA ILE A 320 -6.74 -6.38 18.04
C ILE A 320 -5.41 -6.99 17.61
N ILE A 321 -5.45 -8.19 17.02
CA ILE A 321 -4.31 -8.79 16.32
C ILE A 321 -4.29 -8.21 14.90
N HIS A 322 -3.23 -7.49 14.55
CA HIS A 322 -3.16 -6.80 13.26
C HIS A 322 -2.62 -7.67 12.13
N SER A 323 -1.80 -8.69 12.40
CA SER A 323 -1.44 -9.78 11.50
C SER A 323 -0.59 -10.79 12.26
N MET A 324 -0.34 -11.93 11.63
CA MET A 324 0.51 -12.97 12.18
C MET A 324 1.45 -13.52 11.11
N VAL A 325 2.52 -14.16 11.55
CA VAL A 325 3.42 -14.93 10.68
C VAL A 325 3.60 -16.33 11.25
N GLU A 326 3.55 -17.32 10.37
CA GLU A 326 4.01 -18.67 10.68
C GLU A 326 5.49 -18.76 10.30
N THR A 327 6.32 -19.19 11.24
CA THR A 327 7.76 -19.36 11.04
C THR A 327 8.17 -20.81 11.19
N GLN A 328 9.30 -21.17 10.58
CA GLN A 328 9.95 -22.46 10.77
C GLN A 328 11.28 -22.28 11.50
N VAL A 329 11.27 -22.50 12.81
CA VAL A 329 12.48 -22.47 13.65
C VAL A 329 12.60 -23.81 14.38
N LEU A 330 13.65 -24.58 14.07
CA LEU A 330 14.18 -25.70 14.87
C LEU A 330 13.19 -26.83 15.29
N LEU A 331 12.29 -27.27 14.39
CA LEU A 331 11.48 -28.52 14.37
C LEU A 331 9.95 -28.34 14.36
N TYR A 332 9.41 -27.17 14.75
CA TYR A 332 7.96 -26.94 14.80
C TYR A 332 7.57 -25.56 14.23
N PRO A 333 6.38 -25.43 13.61
CA PRO A 333 5.86 -24.13 13.20
C PRO A 333 5.51 -23.27 14.42
N VAL A 334 5.91 -22.00 14.42
CA VAL A 334 5.57 -21.03 15.47
C VAL A 334 4.80 -19.87 14.85
N VAL A 335 3.65 -19.52 15.44
CA VAL A 335 2.87 -18.34 15.05
C VAL A 335 3.23 -17.18 15.97
N MET A 336 3.73 -16.09 15.38
CA MET A 336 3.92 -14.82 16.07
C MET A 336 2.80 -13.86 15.72
N LEU A 337 2.35 -13.10 16.71
CA LEU A 337 1.27 -12.12 16.59
C LEU A 337 1.70 -10.81 17.25
N VAL A 338 1.20 -9.69 16.72
CA VAL A 338 1.47 -8.37 17.27
C VAL A 338 0.16 -7.67 17.59
N TYR A 339 0.10 -7.19 18.82
CA TYR A 339 -0.84 -6.18 19.29
C TYR A 339 -0.15 -4.83 19.17
N SER A 340 -0.59 -3.96 18.25
CA SER A 340 0.09 -2.68 18.05
C SER A 340 -0.85 -1.60 17.53
N SER A 341 -1.29 -0.72 18.42
CA SER A 341 -1.82 0.60 18.06
C SER A 341 -0.65 1.55 17.81
N GLY A 342 -0.05 1.55 16.61
CA GLY A 342 1.12 2.42 16.35
C GLY A 342 1.93 2.17 15.08
N ALA A 343 1.34 1.67 13.99
CA ALA A 343 2.08 1.30 12.78
C ALA A 343 2.96 2.44 12.22
N ILE A 344 2.41 3.66 12.15
CA ILE A 344 3.15 4.85 11.72
C ILE A 344 4.31 5.15 12.67
N GLU A 345 4.08 5.13 13.98
CA GLU A 345 5.12 5.44 14.98
C GLU A 345 6.29 4.45 14.88
N ILE A 346 5.98 3.14 14.80
CA ILE A 346 6.98 2.08 14.65
C ILE A 346 7.79 2.27 13.36
N THR A 347 7.12 2.60 12.26
CA THR A 347 7.75 2.87 10.96
C THR A 347 8.72 4.05 11.05
N LEU A 348 8.27 5.17 11.63
CA LEU A 348 9.09 6.37 11.80
C LEU A 348 10.27 6.13 12.73
N ALA A 349 10.08 5.30 13.74
CA ALA A 349 11.09 4.93 14.73
C ALA A 349 12.12 3.91 14.23
N VAL A 350 12.17 3.54 12.95
CA VAL A 350 13.31 2.81 12.38
C VAL A 350 14.38 3.82 11.93
N PRO A 351 15.67 3.70 12.33
CA PRO A 351 16.31 2.73 13.24
C PRO A 351 16.42 3.21 14.70
N LEU A 352 15.55 4.13 15.13
CA LEU A 352 15.56 4.77 16.45
C LEU A 352 15.36 3.81 17.64
N ARG A 353 14.67 2.66 17.44
CA ARG A 353 14.38 1.71 18.53
C ARG A 353 15.55 0.78 18.81
#